data_AF-A0A9Q3Q3G6-F1
#
_entry.id   AF-A0A9Q3Q3G6-F1
#
_cell.length_a   1.000
_cell.length_b   1.000
_cell.length_c   1.000
_cell.angle_alpha   90.00
_cell.angle_beta   90.00
_cell.angle_gamma   90.00
#
_symmetry.space_group_name_H-M   'P 1'
#
loop_
_entity.id
_entity.type
_entity.pdbx_description
1 polymer ?
#
loop_
_entity_poly.entity_id
_entity_poly.type
_entity_poly.pdbx_seq_one_letter_code
_entity_poly.pdbx_strand_id
1 'polypeptide(L)'
;MYSSTQTSFKDNWKKLQKQVKNPEVLQYLENTWLPLKDYYWPAWTNHHCHLGVGTTSRVEGAHAMVKLWLQKSTSTLVEVVRPPHMAFRKQFVEIINRISKEMIVHVKNFPTHICALNGKVSHYALQIAFENFKTKFPSN
;
A
#
# COMPACT_ATOMS: atom_id res chain seq x y z
N MET A 1 6.49 12.81 9.22
CA MET A 1 6.31 13.74 8.08
C MET A 1 5.11 13.31 7.22
N TYR A 2 3.93 13.18 7.82
CA TYR A 2 2.69 13.08 7.06
C TYR A 2 2.03 14.45 7.10
N SER A 3 1.90 15.08 5.93
CA SER A 3 1.31 16.41 5.81
C SER A 3 0.26 16.31 4.72
N SER A 4 -1.01 16.36 5.12
CA SER A 4 -2.16 16.31 4.21
C SER A 4 -2.45 17.66 3.56
N THR A 5 -1.88 18.75 4.08
CA THR A 5 -2.04 20.11 3.55
C THR A 5 -0.69 20.79 3.35
N GLN A 6 -0.60 21.70 2.37
CA GLN A 6 0.63 22.45 2.09
C GLN A 6 1.07 23.30 3.29
N THR A 7 0.13 23.83 4.07
CA THR A 7 0.44 24.58 5.30
C THR A 7 1.10 23.69 6.33
N SER A 8 0.53 22.52 6.61
CA SER A 8 1.14 21.55 7.54
C SER A 8 2.51 21.07 7.07
N PHE A 9 2.73 20.98 5.75
CA PHE A 9 4.04 20.66 5.19
C PHE A 9 5.05 21.76 5.50
N LYS A 10 4.71 23.03 5.23
CA LYS A 10 5.62 24.17 5.50
C LYS A 10 6.02 24.24 6.97
N ASP A 11 5.08 24.01 7.88
CA ASP A 11 5.36 24.02 9.32
C ASP A 11 6.25 22.85 9.74
N ASN A 12 5.99 21.65 9.21
CA ASN A 12 6.81 20.47 9.46
C ASN A 12 8.20 20.59 8.83
N TRP A 13 8.32 21.24 7.68
CA TRP A 13 9.59 21.52 7.02
C TRP A 13 10.47 22.45 7.87
N LYS A 14 9.89 23.54 8.40
CA LYS A 14 10.58 24.44 9.34
C LYS A 14 11.02 23.71 10.62
N LYS A 15 10.21 22.79 11.13
CA LYS A 15 10.59 21.96 12.29
C LYS A 15 11.75 21.02 11.95
N LEU A 16 11.72 20.39 10.78
CA LEU A 16 12.80 19.52 10.31
C LEU A 16 14.13 20.28 10.20
N GLN A 17 14.12 21.46 9.58
CA GLN A 17 15.32 22.30 9.43
C GLN A 17 15.95 22.63 10.79
N LYS A 18 15.15 22.76 11.85
CA LYS A 18 15.65 22.99 13.22
C LYS A 18 16.18 21.72 13.91
N GLN A 19 15.67 20.54 13.54
CA GLN A 19 16.02 19.26 14.17
C GLN A 19 17.21 18.57 13.52
N VAL A 20 17.40 18.74 12.21
CA VAL A 20 18.48 18.11 11.46
C VAL A 20 19.79 18.83 11.75
N LYS A 21 20.75 18.10 12.34
CA LYS A 21 22.07 18.64 12.70
C LYS A 21 23.06 18.64 11.53
N ASN A 22 22.83 17.82 10.51
CA ASN A 22 23.72 17.71 9.35
C ASN A 22 23.21 18.57 8.18
N PRO A 23 23.92 19.65 7.80
CA PRO A 23 23.50 20.53 6.72
C PRO A 23 23.49 19.84 5.34
N GLU A 24 24.33 18.84 5.10
CA GLU A 24 24.34 18.09 3.83
C GLU A 24 23.04 17.31 3.61
N VAL A 25 22.44 16.82 4.69
CA VAL A 25 21.14 16.13 4.64
C VAL A 25 20.04 17.10 4.23
N LEU A 26 20.04 18.32 4.79
CA LEU A 26 19.08 19.35 4.39
C LEU A 26 19.27 19.75 2.93
N GLN A 27 20.51 19.97 2.50
CA GLN A 27 20.82 20.30 1.10
C GLN A 27 20.39 19.19 0.15
N TYR A 28 20.61 17.92 0.50
CA TYR A 28 20.17 16.79 -0.30
C TYR A 28 18.63 16.75 -0.43
N LEU A 29 17.91 16.94 0.68
CA LEU A 29 16.45 16.96 0.66
C LEU A 29 15.91 18.14 -0.17
N GLU A 30 16.50 19.33 -0.05
CA GLU A 30 16.10 20.53 -0.79
C GLU A 30 16.38 20.41 -2.30
N ASN A 31 17.52 19.81 -2.68
CA ASN A 31 17.92 19.72 -4.08
C ASN A 31 17.32 18.51 -4.81
N THR A 32 17.03 17.43 -4.09
CA THR A 32 16.61 16.15 -4.70
C THR A 32 15.12 15.90 -4.52
N TRP A 33 14.63 16.04 -3.28
CA TRP A 33 13.27 15.58 -2.94
C TRP A 33 12.24 16.69 -3.01
N LEU A 34 12.57 17.90 -2.57
CA LEU A 34 11.65 19.04 -2.59
C LEU A 34 11.18 19.42 -4.01
N PRO A 35 12.01 19.35 -5.08
CA PRO A 35 11.53 19.59 -6.45
C PRO A 35 10.52 18.53 -6.91
N LEU A 36 10.63 17.31 -6.39
CA LEU A 36 9.76 16.18 -6.71
C LEU A 36 8.53 16.08 -5.79
N LYS A 37 8.24 17.11 -5.00
CA LYS A 37 7.19 17.05 -3.95
C LYS A 37 5.81 16.67 -4.47
N ASP A 38 5.50 17.06 -5.70
CA ASP A 38 4.22 16.85 -6.36
C ASP A 38 3.97 15.37 -6.72
N TYR A 39 5.01 14.51 -6.62
CA TYR A 39 4.92 13.08 -6.87
C TYR A 39 4.83 12.23 -5.60
N TYR A 40 5.29 12.74 -4.46
CA TYR A 40 5.50 11.93 -3.26
C TYR A 40 4.77 12.42 -2.01
N TRP A 41 4.55 13.73 -1.84
CA TRP A 41 3.94 14.24 -0.61
C TRP A 41 2.41 14.31 -0.70
N PRO A 42 1.68 13.76 0.30
CA PRO A 42 0.21 13.78 0.32
C PRO A 42 -0.42 15.15 0.15
N ALA A 43 0.24 16.21 0.63
CA ALA A 43 -0.19 17.60 0.46
C ALA A 43 -0.35 18.04 -1.00
N TRP A 44 0.27 17.32 -1.94
CA TRP A 44 0.19 17.56 -3.39
C TRP A 44 -0.31 16.35 -4.18
N THR A 45 -0.19 15.12 -3.67
CA THR A 45 -0.58 13.91 -4.39
C THR A 45 -1.99 13.42 -4.06
N ASN A 46 -2.57 13.85 -2.92
CA ASN A 46 -3.86 13.34 -2.44
C ASN A 46 -5.08 13.94 -3.18
N HIS A 47 -4.87 14.51 -4.37
CA HIS A 47 -5.92 14.90 -5.30
C HIS A 47 -6.51 13.70 -6.08
N HIS A 48 -5.82 12.55 -6.05
CA HIS A 48 -6.24 11.33 -6.72
C HIS A 48 -6.36 10.15 -5.74
N CYS A 49 -7.28 9.23 -6.05
CA CYS A 49 -7.45 8.00 -5.26
C CYS A 49 -6.22 7.10 -5.44
N HIS A 50 -5.29 7.15 -4.48
CA HIS A 50 -4.05 6.39 -4.51
C HIS A 50 -4.22 4.91 -4.09
N LEU A 51 -5.47 4.42 -3.97
CA LEU A 51 -5.81 3.02 -3.63
C LEU A 51 -5.04 2.45 -2.41
N GLY A 52 -4.70 3.31 -1.44
CA GLY A 52 -3.91 2.91 -0.27
C GLY A 52 -2.42 2.66 -0.53
N VAL A 53 -1.90 2.95 -1.72
CA VAL A 53 -0.47 2.92 -2.04
C VAL A 53 0.19 4.19 -1.48
N GLY A 54 0.38 4.23 -0.18
CA GLY A 54 1.07 5.32 0.54
C GLY A 54 2.38 4.89 1.19
N THR A 55 2.75 3.61 1.06
CA THR A 55 3.88 3.01 1.78
C THR A 55 4.82 2.29 0.83
N THR A 56 6.12 2.42 1.09
CA THR A 56 7.18 1.65 0.40
C THR A 56 7.26 0.20 0.87
N SER A 57 6.50 -0.18 1.90
CA SER A 57 6.55 -1.50 2.55
C SER A 57 6.44 -2.69 1.58
N ARG A 58 5.60 -2.61 0.55
CA ARG A 58 5.48 -3.68 -0.45
C ARG A 58 6.74 -3.82 -1.30
N VAL A 59 7.32 -2.69 -1.71
CA VAL A 59 8.56 -2.64 -2.50
C VAL A 59 9.74 -3.12 -1.67
N GLU A 60 9.82 -2.66 -0.41
CA GLU A 60 10.85 -3.07 0.54
C GLU A 60 10.76 -4.57 0.85
N GLY A 61 9.56 -5.11 1.07
CA GLY A 61 9.34 -6.54 1.28
C GLY A 61 9.77 -7.38 0.07
N ALA A 62 9.42 -6.94 -1.14
CA ALA A 62 9.87 -7.59 -2.37
C ALA A 62 11.40 -7.55 -2.51
N HIS A 63 12.02 -6.39 -2.23
CA HIS A 63 13.47 -6.23 -2.31
C HIS A 63 14.21 -7.08 -1.26
N ALA A 64 13.70 -7.14 -0.03
CA ALA A 64 14.23 -7.99 1.03
C ALA A 64 14.16 -9.48 0.64
N MET A 65 13.04 -9.90 0.04
CA MET A 65 12.86 -11.27 -0.44
C MET A 65 13.83 -11.61 -1.58
N VAL A 66 14.06 -10.69 -2.53
CA VAL A 66 15.06 -10.86 -3.60
C VAL A 66 16.48 -10.97 -3.03
N LYS A 67 16.85 -10.11 -2.08
CA LYS A 67 18.15 -10.19 -1.40
C LYS A 67 18.34 -11.53 -0.66
N LEU A 68 17.29 -12.04 -0.03
CA LEU A 68 17.31 -13.35 0.62
C LEU A 68 17.57 -14.48 -0.38
N TRP A 69 17.08 -14.39 -1.61
CA TRP A 69 17.33 -15.41 -2.64
C TRP A 69 18.74 -15.32 -3.24
N LEU A 70 19.28 -14.10 -3.35
CA LEU A 70 20.62 -13.84 -3.89
C LEU A 70 21.78 -14.10 -2.90
N GLN A 71 21.50 -14.64 -1.72
CA GLN A 71 22.38 -14.82 -0.55
C GLN A 71 23.87 -15.16 -0.79
N LYS A 72 24.25 -15.73 -1.94
CA LYS A 72 25.64 -16.08 -2.29
C LYS A 72 25.99 -15.57 -3.68
N SER A 73 27.19 -15.00 -3.81
CA SER A 73 27.77 -14.54 -5.08
C SER A 73 28.30 -15.68 -5.96
N THR A 74 28.21 -16.93 -5.50
CA THR A 74 28.69 -18.14 -6.20
C THR A 74 27.56 -19.04 -6.73
N SER A 75 26.30 -18.62 -6.56
CA SER A 75 25.15 -19.41 -7.00
C SER A 75 25.03 -19.43 -8.53
N THR A 76 24.59 -20.56 -9.06
CA THR A 76 24.24 -20.70 -10.48
C THR A 76 22.94 -19.93 -10.80
N LEU A 77 22.75 -19.57 -12.07
CA LEU A 77 21.53 -18.86 -12.51
C LEU A 77 20.24 -19.63 -12.14
N VAL A 78 20.28 -20.96 -12.19
CA VAL A 78 19.15 -21.82 -11.84
C VAL A 78 18.80 -21.71 -10.34
N GLU A 79 19.79 -21.66 -9.47
CA GLU A 79 19.61 -21.51 -8.02
C GLU A 79 19.09 -20.13 -7.65
N VAL A 80 19.42 -19.10 -8.44
CA VAL A 80 18.93 -17.73 -8.25
C VAL A 80 17.49 -17.55 -8.74
N VAL A 81 17.13 -18.13 -9.89
CA VAL A 81 15.82 -17.89 -10.54
C VAL A 81 14.71 -18.78 -9.98
N ARG A 82 15.04 -20.00 -9.53
CA ARG A 82 14.05 -20.97 -9.06
C ARG A 82 13.28 -20.51 -7.82
N PRO A 83 13.90 -19.96 -6.75
CA PRO A 83 13.16 -19.51 -5.57
C PRO A 83 12.16 -18.37 -5.86
N PRO A 84 12.51 -17.29 -6.60
CA PRO A 84 11.54 -16.28 -7.03
C PRO A 84 10.37 -16.85 -7.79
N HIS A 85 10.64 -17.74 -8.76
CA HIS A 85 9.60 -18.34 -9.58
C HIS A 85 8.61 -19.16 -8.75
N MET A 86 9.12 -19.98 -7.82
CA MET A 86 8.28 -20.79 -6.93
C MET A 86 7.48 -19.92 -5.96
N ALA A 87 8.09 -18.87 -5.40
CA ALA A 87 7.39 -17.94 -4.51
C ALA A 87 6.28 -17.19 -5.24
N PHE A 88 6.55 -16.72 -6.46
CA PHE A 88 5.54 -16.08 -7.31
C PHE A 88 4.39 -17.03 -7.62
N ARG A 89 4.69 -18.27 -8.03
CA ARG A 89 3.66 -19.30 -8.26
C ARG A 89 2.82 -19.58 -7.01
N LYS A 90 3.46 -19.69 -5.84
CA LYS A 90 2.76 -19.89 -4.57
C LYS A 90 1.82 -18.72 -4.26
N GLN A 91 2.31 -17.48 -4.36
CA GLN A 91 1.48 -16.29 -4.15
C GLN A 91 0.31 -16.21 -5.13
N PHE A 92 0.55 -16.56 -6.39
CA PHE A 92 -0.50 -16.62 -7.41
C PHE A 92 -1.60 -17.62 -7.03
N VAL A 93 -1.22 -18.85 -6.68
CA VAL A 93 -2.16 -19.89 -6.25
C VAL A 93 -2.91 -19.47 -4.99
N GLU A 94 -2.24 -18.87 -4.00
CA GLU A 94 -2.87 -18.35 -2.79
C GLU A 94 -3.92 -17.27 -3.10
N ILE A 95 -3.62 -16.34 -4.00
CA ILE A 95 -4.56 -15.30 -4.43
C ILE A 95 -5.78 -15.91 -5.11
N ILE A 96 -5.58 -16.85 -6.05
CA ILE A 96 -6.68 -17.53 -6.73
C ILE A 96 -7.54 -18.29 -5.73
N ASN A 97 -6.93 -19.08 -4.83
CA ASN A 97 -7.65 -19.81 -3.80
C ASN A 97 -8.45 -18.88 -2.88
N ARG A 98 -7.89 -17.73 -2.52
CA ARG A 98 -8.62 -16.71 -1.74
C ARG A 98 -9.83 -16.18 -2.50
N ILE A 99 -9.67 -15.80 -3.77
CA ILE A 99 -10.76 -15.31 -4.61
C ILE A 99 -11.85 -16.37 -4.75
N SER A 100 -11.49 -17.61 -5.11
CA SER A 100 -12.44 -18.72 -5.23
C SER A 100 -13.18 -18.98 -3.92
N LYS A 101 -12.47 -18.92 -2.79
CA LYS A 101 -13.08 -19.05 -1.46
C LYS A 101 -14.07 -17.91 -1.18
N GLU A 102 -13.71 -16.66 -1.49
CA GLU A 102 -14.62 -15.51 -1.32
C GLU A 102 -15.86 -15.61 -2.21
N MET A 103 -15.73 -16.20 -3.40
CA MET A 103 -16.85 -16.43 -4.30
C MET A 103 -17.87 -17.43 -3.76
N ILE A 104 -17.41 -18.47 -3.06
CA ILE A 104 -18.26 -19.55 -2.53
C ILE A 104 -18.77 -19.23 -1.13
N VAL A 105 -17.92 -18.66 -0.28
CA VAL A 105 -18.25 -18.36 1.11
C VAL A 105 -18.91 -16.99 1.18
N HIS A 106 -20.21 -16.97 1.42
CA HIS A 106 -20.98 -15.73 1.54
C HIS A 106 -20.97 -15.19 2.96
N VAL A 107 -20.80 -13.87 3.09
CA VAL A 107 -20.92 -13.19 4.38
C VAL A 107 -22.39 -12.95 4.68
N LYS A 108 -22.85 -13.36 5.87
CA LYS A 108 -24.28 -13.40 6.24
C LYS A 108 -24.75 -12.21 7.09
N ASN A 109 -23.84 -11.35 7.54
CA ASN A 109 -24.13 -10.26 8.50
C ASN A 109 -24.43 -8.92 7.81
N PHE A 110 -25.02 -8.94 6.61
CA PHE A 110 -25.33 -7.73 5.85
C PHE A 110 -26.83 -7.66 5.48
N PRO A 111 -27.39 -6.46 5.28
CA PRO A 111 -28.72 -6.29 4.70
C PRO A 111 -28.87 -7.03 3.37
N THR A 112 -30.08 -7.47 3.04
CA THR A 112 -30.39 -8.30 1.85
C THR A 112 -29.84 -7.72 0.54
N HIS A 113 -29.93 -6.40 0.36
CA HIS A 113 -29.44 -5.72 -0.85
C HIS A 113 -27.91 -5.73 -0.97
N ILE A 114 -27.17 -5.74 0.14
CA ILE A 114 -25.71 -5.90 0.15
C ILE A 114 -25.34 -7.39 0.00
N CYS A 115 -26.10 -8.28 0.63
CA CYS A 115 -25.92 -9.72 0.46
C CYS A 115 -26.06 -10.18 -1.00
N ALA A 116 -26.86 -9.48 -1.82
CA ALA A 116 -27.00 -9.75 -3.26
C ALA A 116 -25.71 -9.53 -4.09
N LEU A 117 -24.70 -8.88 -3.50
CA LEU A 117 -23.38 -8.66 -4.09
C LEU A 117 -22.36 -9.75 -3.70
N ASN A 118 -22.72 -10.66 -2.79
CA ASN A 118 -21.88 -11.81 -2.45
C ASN A 118 -21.49 -12.60 -3.71
N GLY A 119 -20.22 -13.00 -3.78
CA GLY A 119 -19.65 -13.72 -4.91
C GLY A 119 -19.46 -12.90 -6.20
N LYS A 120 -19.90 -11.64 -6.24
CA LYS A 120 -19.67 -10.71 -7.36
C LYS A 120 -18.55 -9.70 -7.08
N VAL A 121 -18.33 -9.39 -5.81
CA VAL A 121 -17.26 -8.50 -5.35
C VAL A 121 -16.56 -9.12 -4.14
N SER A 122 -15.34 -8.66 -3.85
CA SER A 122 -14.55 -9.18 -2.72
C SER A 122 -15.22 -8.91 -1.37
N HIS A 123 -14.91 -9.73 -0.36
CA HIS A 123 -15.42 -9.53 1.00
C HIS A 123 -15.03 -8.16 1.57
N TYR A 124 -13.84 -7.69 1.24
CA TYR A 124 -13.37 -6.36 1.62
C TYR A 124 -14.25 -5.24 1.02
N ALA A 125 -14.58 -5.34 -0.28
CA ALA A 125 -15.44 -4.36 -0.94
C ALA A 125 -16.87 -4.38 -0.37
N LEU A 126 -17.41 -5.57 -0.04
CA LEU A 126 -18.70 -5.69 0.65
C LEU A 126 -18.69 -4.96 2.00
N GLN A 127 -17.62 -5.12 2.78
CA GLN A 127 -17.52 -4.47 4.07
C GLN A 127 -17.44 -2.94 3.95
N ILE A 128 -16.69 -2.41 2.98
CA ILE A 128 -16.69 -0.97 2.68
C ILE A 128 -18.08 -0.49 2.27
N ALA A 129 -18.76 -1.23 1.39
CA ALA A 129 -20.11 -0.89 0.96
C ALA A 129 -21.09 -0.84 2.15
N PHE A 130 -20.96 -1.78 3.10
CA PHE A 130 -21.76 -1.80 4.32
C PHE A 130 -21.49 -0.64 5.26
N GLU A 131 -20.22 -0.31 5.52
CA GLU A 131 -19.88 0.85 6.36
C GLU A 131 -20.33 2.18 5.74
N ASN A 132 -20.23 2.31 4.41
CA ASN A 132 -20.79 3.46 3.69
C ASN A 132 -22.32 3.51 3.78
N PHE A 133 -23.00 2.37 3.73
CA PHE A 133 -24.44 2.27 3.90
C PHE A 133 -24.87 2.75 5.29
N LYS A 134 -24.23 2.27 6.36
CA LYS A 134 -24.52 2.71 7.73
C LYS A 134 -24.32 4.21 7.93
N THR A 135 -23.28 4.77 7.32
CA THR A 135 -22.94 6.20 7.46
C THR A 135 -24.00 7.08 6.80
N LYS A 136 -24.57 6.65 5.66
CA LYS A 136 -25.62 7.40 4.94
C LYS A 136 -27.03 7.15 5.49
N PHE A 137 -27.26 5.99 6.08
CA PHE A 137 -28.56 5.58 6.65
C PHE A 137 -28.34 5.07 8.07
N PRO A 138 -28.07 5.96 9.05
CA PRO A 138 -27.94 5.56 10.43
C PRO A 138 -29.27 5.00 10.94
N SER A 139 -29.23 3.88 11.65
CA SER A 139 -30.40 3.38 12.39
C SER A 139 -30.77 4.43 13.45
N ASN A 140 -32.01 4.92 13.42
CA ASN A 140 -32.58 5.73 14.50
C ASN A 140 -32.56 4.99 15.84
#